data_AF-A0A094H7B8-F1
#
_entry.id   AF-A0A094H7B8-F1
#
_cell.length_a   1.000
_cell.length_b   1.000
_cell.length_c   1.000
_cell.angle_alpha   90.00
_cell.angle_beta   90.00
_cell.angle_gamma   90.00
#
_symmetry.space_group_name_H-M   'P 1'
#
loop_
_entity.id
_entity.type
_entity.pdbx_description
1 polymer ?
#
loop_
_entity_poly.entity_id
_entity_poly.type
_entity_poly.pdbx_seq_one_letter_code
_entity_poly.pdbx_strand_id
1 'polypeptide(L)'
;MPIGITWNLDPVAASRVSRMSMVRQRNVFVSISLKIRVRVRFRTARKVDPAAKLYLNEYNNESGAKGDAFYNLAKELVKSGVPIDGVGIQGHYILGSVPTTLQKRMKALGDLGLDVAITELDIRIANPTTEAKLQQQAKDFEDVTKACLAVSKCVGITSSTFTDKYSWVPTTFEGFDNANPWNKNLEKKPAYHAISKAISSIDKRMRDQLEYVDLQNVELMRLDAWLSYVGRTDEISNGPHHLLESTPALVQLLMDEFEVDFQNTDLSAEEGGLQDIQVLAANVMDFLTDEELNEAEQLYVLVAFLRAVKVAQCLQAGPNTVEVLEILRRDIQAHLV
;
A
#
# COMPACT_ATOMS: atom_id res chain seq x y z
N MET A 1 -10.42 1.65 21.35
CA MET A 1 -9.38 0.61 21.33
C MET A 1 -10.00 -0.66 20.79
N PRO A 2 -9.38 -1.36 19.83
CA PRO A 2 -9.87 -2.67 19.40
C PRO A 2 -9.86 -3.65 20.57
N ILE A 3 -10.90 -4.46 20.72
CA ILE A 3 -10.97 -5.53 21.70
C ILE A 3 -10.18 -6.70 21.11
N GLY A 4 -8.87 -6.75 21.39
CA GLY A 4 -8.00 -7.83 20.95
C GLY A 4 -8.28 -9.11 21.74
N ILE A 5 -8.53 -10.22 21.04
CA ILE A 5 -8.48 -11.55 21.67
C ILE A 5 -7.03 -12.04 21.50
N THR A 6 -6.20 -11.80 22.52
CA THR A 6 -4.80 -12.29 22.54
C THR A 6 -4.76 -13.79 22.75
N TRP A 7 -3.94 -14.48 21.95
CA TRP A 7 -3.71 -15.92 22.06
C TRP A 7 -2.22 -16.22 21.96
N ASN A 8 -1.71 -16.99 22.92
CA ASN A 8 -0.35 -17.53 22.89
C ASN A 8 -0.38 -18.95 22.32
N LEU A 9 0.09 -19.14 21.10
CA LEU A 9 0.51 -20.42 20.55
C LEU A 9 1.79 -20.84 21.28
N ASP A 10 1.67 -21.87 22.12
CA ASP A 10 2.75 -22.41 22.96
C ASP A 10 4.01 -22.75 22.12
N PRO A 11 5.21 -22.23 22.46
CA PRO A 11 6.46 -22.50 21.74
C PRO A 11 6.86 -23.99 21.73
N VAL A 12 6.33 -24.82 22.65
CA VAL A 12 6.66 -26.25 22.73
C VAL A 12 6.08 -27.07 21.57
N ALA A 13 5.04 -26.58 20.90
CA ALA A 13 4.44 -27.28 19.76
C ALA A 13 5.29 -27.23 18.48
N ALA A 14 6.13 -26.20 18.32
CA ALA A 14 6.93 -25.98 17.10
C ALA A 14 8.25 -26.79 17.07
N SER A 15 8.83 -27.12 18.23
CA SER A 15 10.18 -27.72 18.31
C SER A 15 10.23 -29.26 18.20
N ARG A 16 9.09 -29.97 18.18
CA ARG A 16 9.04 -31.45 18.24
C ARG A 16 8.89 -32.16 16.88
N VAL A 17 9.08 -31.47 15.76
CA VAL A 17 8.80 -32.02 14.40
C VAL A 17 9.81 -33.10 13.95
N SER A 18 10.90 -33.37 14.69
CA SER A 18 11.99 -34.23 14.19
C SER A 18 12.05 -35.70 14.67
N ARG A 19 11.21 -36.22 15.59
CA ARG A 19 11.28 -37.67 15.96
C ARG A 19 9.92 -38.37 16.07
N MET A 20 9.87 -39.55 15.47
CA MET A 20 8.73 -40.24 14.85
C MET A 20 7.79 -41.05 15.79
N SER A 21 6.50 -40.99 15.43
CA SER A 21 5.54 -42.11 15.27
C SER A 21 4.54 -42.57 16.35
N MET A 22 4.56 -42.11 17.61
CA MET A 22 3.45 -42.44 18.57
C MET A 22 2.77 -41.24 19.24
N VAL A 23 3.24 -40.00 19.00
CA VAL A 23 2.71 -38.76 19.63
C VAL A 23 1.65 -38.04 18.75
N ARG A 24 1.39 -38.53 17.53
CA ARG A 24 0.60 -37.81 16.51
C ARG A 24 -0.88 -37.61 16.86
N GLN A 25 -1.50 -38.51 17.64
CA GLN A 25 -2.93 -38.39 17.99
C GLN A 25 -3.22 -37.34 19.08
N ARG A 26 -2.35 -37.18 20.10
CA ARG A 26 -2.60 -36.19 21.18
C ARG A 26 -2.54 -34.73 20.69
N ASN A 27 -1.71 -34.42 19.70
CA ASN A 27 -1.59 -33.05 19.16
C ASN A 27 -2.73 -32.65 18.21
N VAL A 28 -3.31 -33.59 17.47
CA VAL A 28 -4.41 -33.28 16.54
C VAL A 28 -5.66 -32.88 17.31
N PHE A 29 -6.02 -33.60 18.37
CA PHE A 29 -7.19 -33.25 19.19
C PHE A 29 -7.02 -31.91 19.91
N VAL A 30 -5.82 -31.59 20.43
CA VAL A 30 -5.55 -30.28 21.04
C VAL A 30 -5.63 -29.16 19.98
N SER A 31 -5.05 -29.36 18.80
CA SER A 31 -5.10 -28.38 17.71
C SER A 31 -6.53 -28.15 17.19
N ILE A 32 -7.31 -29.22 17.00
CA ILE A 32 -8.72 -29.14 16.59
C ILE A 32 -9.56 -28.46 17.67
N SER A 33 -9.40 -28.85 18.93
CA SER A 33 -10.08 -28.23 20.08
C SER A 33 -9.77 -26.74 20.17
N LEU A 34 -8.50 -26.35 19.93
CA LEU A 34 -8.08 -24.96 19.95
C LEU A 34 -8.72 -24.16 18.79
N LYS A 35 -8.72 -24.69 17.57
CA LYS A 35 -9.38 -24.06 16.42
C LYS A 35 -10.88 -23.88 16.64
N ILE A 36 -11.56 -24.89 17.20
CA ILE A 36 -12.98 -24.79 17.54
C ILE A 36 -13.21 -23.69 18.59
N ARG A 37 -12.38 -23.63 19.64
CA ARG A 37 -12.47 -22.58 20.67
C ARG A 37 -12.30 -21.19 20.08
N VAL A 38 -11.33 -20.99 19.20
CA VAL A 38 -11.11 -19.71 18.52
C VAL A 38 -12.36 -19.32 17.73
N ARG A 39 -12.86 -20.19 16.86
CA ARG A 39 -14.06 -19.93 16.05
C ARG A 39 -15.28 -19.58 16.91
N VAL A 40 -15.50 -20.32 18.00
CA VAL A 40 -16.61 -20.06 18.94
C VAL A 40 -16.43 -18.70 19.60
N ARG A 41 -15.24 -18.36 20.09
CA ARG A 41 -15.00 -17.05 20.74
C ARG A 41 -15.24 -15.87 19.80
N PHE A 42 -14.75 -15.92 18.57
CA PHE A 42 -15.02 -14.85 17.58
C PHE A 42 -16.52 -14.71 17.29
N ARG A 43 -17.23 -15.84 17.08
CA ARG A 43 -18.68 -15.82 16.86
C ARG A 43 -19.46 -15.31 18.06
N THR A 44 -19.05 -15.68 19.27
CA THR A 44 -19.67 -15.18 20.51
C THR A 44 -19.38 -13.69 20.70
N ALA A 45 -18.13 -13.25 20.52
CA ALA A 45 -17.76 -11.84 20.63
C ALA A 45 -18.55 -10.98 19.65
N ARG A 46 -18.68 -11.40 18.38
CA ARG A 46 -19.50 -10.68 17.38
C ARG A 46 -20.97 -10.61 17.76
N LYS A 47 -21.52 -11.63 18.44
CA LYS A 47 -22.91 -11.61 18.92
C LYS A 47 -23.11 -10.63 20.08
N VAL A 48 -22.10 -10.50 20.95
CA VAL A 48 -22.15 -9.63 22.13
C VAL A 48 -21.96 -8.17 21.71
N ASP A 49 -20.99 -7.90 20.85
CA ASP A 49 -20.72 -6.57 20.31
C ASP A 49 -20.54 -6.64 18.78
N PRO A 50 -21.62 -6.38 18.01
CA PRO A 50 -21.56 -6.37 16.56
C PRO A 50 -20.67 -5.27 15.96
N ALA A 51 -20.37 -4.20 16.71
CA ALA A 51 -19.59 -3.06 16.22
C ALA A 51 -18.09 -3.18 16.52
N ALA A 52 -17.70 -3.95 17.54
CA ALA A 52 -16.30 -4.15 17.89
C ALA A 52 -15.50 -4.76 16.74
N LYS A 53 -14.28 -4.25 16.55
CA LYS A 53 -13.30 -4.90 15.68
C LYS A 53 -12.61 -6.04 16.42
N LEU A 54 -12.67 -7.25 15.87
CA LEU A 54 -12.19 -8.48 16.48
C LEU A 54 -10.84 -8.89 15.87
N TYR A 55 -9.80 -8.87 16.70
CA TYR A 55 -8.42 -9.16 16.29
C TYR A 55 -7.91 -10.48 16.86
N LEU A 56 -7.18 -11.23 16.02
CA LEU A 56 -6.30 -12.32 16.47
C LEU A 56 -4.90 -11.75 16.72
N ASN A 57 -4.42 -11.76 17.96
CA ASN A 57 -3.16 -11.12 18.36
C ASN A 57 -2.15 -12.15 18.91
N GLU A 58 -0.88 -12.05 18.50
CA GLU A 58 0.18 -13.03 18.79
C GLU A 58 1.60 -12.43 18.68
N TYR A 59 2.58 -12.98 19.41
CA TYR A 59 4.02 -12.66 19.27
C TYR A 59 4.76 -13.65 18.36
N ASN A 60 5.90 -13.22 17.82
CA ASN A 60 6.76 -14.02 16.93
C ASN A 60 5.98 -14.55 15.71
N ASN A 61 4.99 -13.79 15.23
CA ASN A 61 4.16 -14.12 14.08
C ASN A 61 4.56 -13.35 12.81
N GLU A 62 5.56 -12.48 12.90
CA GLU A 62 6.14 -11.72 11.79
C GLU A 62 6.96 -12.60 10.83
N SER A 63 7.52 -13.73 11.30
CA SER A 63 8.38 -14.60 10.49
C SER A 63 8.45 -16.05 11.00
N GLY A 64 9.16 -16.90 10.25
CA GLY A 64 9.43 -18.29 10.63
C GLY A 64 8.19 -19.19 10.75
N ALA A 65 8.40 -20.39 11.31
CA ALA A 65 7.36 -21.42 11.39
C ALA A 65 6.13 -20.99 12.19
N LYS A 66 6.29 -20.16 13.24
CA LYS A 66 5.16 -19.65 14.02
C LYS A 66 4.37 -18.61 13.21
N GLY A 67 5.04 -17.71 12.48
CA GLY A 67 4.39 -16.79 11.54
C GLY A 67 3.64 -17.51 10.41
N ASP A 68 4.19 -18.60 9.87
CA ASP A 68 3.49 -19.40 8.85
C ASP A 68 2.26 -20.12 9.41
N ALA A 69 2.37 -20.67 10.63
CA ALA A 69 1.23 -21.27 11.31
C ALA A 69 0.13 -20.23 11.61
N PHE A 70 0.52 -19.03 12.04
CA PHE A 70 -0.39 -17.91 12.29
C PHE A 70 -1.11 -17.47 11.01
N TYR A 71 -0.37 -17.28 9.91
CA TYR A 71 -0.95 -16.94 8.60
C TYR A 71 -1.95 -17.99 8.13
N ASN A 72 -1.61 -19.28 8.23
CA ASN A 72 -2.49 -20.38 7.84
C ASN A 72 -3.76 -20.43 8.71
N LEU A 73 -3.64 -20.15 10.01
CA LEU A 73 -4.80 -20.04 10.90
C LEU A 73 -5.70 -18.85 10.48
N ALA A 74 -5.14 -17.66 10.28
CA ALA A 74 -5.91 -16.49 9.85
C ALA A 74 -6.66 -16.76 8.52
N LYS A 75 -5.96 -17.34 7.54
CA LYS A 75 -6.54 -17.75 6.24
C LYS A 75 -7.68 -18.76 6.42
N GLU A 76 -7.53 -19.74 7.30
CA GLU A 76 -8.56 -20.74 7.58
C GLU A 76 -9.79 -20.13 8.26
N LEU A 77 -9.60 -19.19 9.19
CA LEU A 77 -10.69 -18.49 9.88
C LEU A 77 -11.50 -17.64 8.89
N VAL A 78 -10.83 -16.87 8.03
CA VAL A 78 -11.46 -16.11 6.94
C VAL A 78 -12.24 -17.04 6.02
N LYS A 79 -11.60 -18.10 5.51
CA LYS A 79 -12.24 -19.08 4.62
C LYS A 79 -13.47 -19.76 5.25
N SER A 80 -13.46 -19.92 6.58
CA SER A 80 -14.56 -20.56 7.33
C SER A 80 -15.67 -19.58 7.75
N GLY A 81 -15.65 -18.34 7.25
CA GLY A 81 -16.66 -17.33 7.58
C GLY A 81 -16.69 -16.96 9.07
N VAL A 82 -15.55 -17.02 9.76
CA VAL A 82 -15.42 -16.54 11.14
C VAL A 82 -15.39 -15.01 11.09
N PRO A 83 -16.09 -14.30 11.98
CA PRO A 83 -16.13 -12.84 11.97
C PRO A 83 -14.85 -12.24 12.58
N ILE A 84 -13.72 -12.40 11.88
CA ILE A 84 -12.44 -11.78 12.21
C ILE A 84 -12.26 -10.53 11.33
N ASP A 85 -11.91 -9.40 11.93
CA ASP A 85 -11.69 -8.14 11.19
C ASP A 85 -10.21 -7.86 10.97
N GLY A 86 -9.34 -8.36 11.87
CA GLY A 86 -7.93 -8.05 11.80
C GLY A 86 -7.03 -9.00 12.54
N VAL A 87 -5.73 -8.77 12.38
CA VAL A 87 -4.65 -9.49 13.05
C VAL A 87 -3.64 -8.53 13.66
N GLY A 88 -3.12 -8.91 14.83
CA GLY A 88 -2.09 -8.19 15.55
C GLY A 88 -0.76 -8.93 15.51
N ILE A 89 0.30 -8.20 15.20
CA ILE A 89 1.69 -8.59 15.45
C ILE A 89 2.11 -7.82 16.69
N GLN A 90 2.39 -8.52 17.81
CA GLN A 90 2.78 -7.82 19.04
C GLN A 90 4.01 -6.94 18.84
N GLY A 91 5.04 -7.46 18.17
CA GLY A 91 6.22 -6.66 17.81
C GLY A 91 7.23 -6.51 18.94
N HIS A 92 7.45 -7.58 19.72
CA HIS A 92 8.47 -7.64 20.77
C HIS A 92 9.83 -8.05 20.20
N TYR A 93 10.68 -7.09 19.87
CA TYR A 93 11.96 -7.35 19.21
C TYR A 93 13.15 -7.28 20.17
N ILE A 94 14.23 -7.94 19.78
CA ILE A 94 15.57 -7.66 20.30
C ILE A 94 16.20 -6.62 19.36
N LEU A 95 17.03 -5.73 19.89
CA LEU A 95 17.83 -4.81 19.08
C LEU A 95 18.49 -5.52 17.88
N GLY A 96 18.25 -4.99 16.68
CA GLY A 96 18.77 -5.49 15.41
C GLY A 96 18.04 -6.72 14.86
N SER A 97 16.96 -7.19 15.50
CA SER A 97 16.25 -8.42 15.12
C SER A 97 14.93 -8.20 14.40
N VAL A 98 14.59 -6.96 14.02
CA VAL A 98 13.40 -6.69 13.21
C VAL A 98 13.54 -7.38 11.85
N PRO A 99 12.64 -8.31 11.48
CA PRO A 99 12.81 -9.05 10.23
C PRO A 99 12.63 -8.13 9.02
N THR A 100 13.55 -8.23 8.06
CA THR A 100 13.43 -7.56 6.74
C THR A 100 12.18 -8.01 5.97
N THR A 101 11.56 -9.11 6.36
CA THR A 101 10.34 -9.67 5.77
C THR A 101 9.05 -9.18 6.43
N LEU A 102 9.12 -8.31 7.46
CA LEU A 102 7.96 -7.82 8.20
C LEU A 102 6.89 -7.23 7.28
N GLN A 103 7.26 -6.29 6.39
CA GLN A 103 6.32 -5.68 5.44
C GLN A 103 5.64 -6.71 4.56
N LYS A 104 6.39 -7.70 4.05
CA LYS A 104 5.84 -8.78 3.21
C LYS A 104 4.83 -9.63 3.99
N ARG A 105 5.11 -9.94 5.26
CA ARG A 105 4.18 -10.67 6.13
C ARG A 105 2.91 -9.87 6.39
N MET A 106 3.05 -8.59 6.73
CA MET A 106 1.92 -7.68 6.95
C MET A 106 1.06 -7.57 5.70
N LYS A 107 1.67 -7.40 4.52
CA LYS A 107 0.94 -7.38 3.25
C LYS A 107 0.19 -8.69 3.02
N ALA A 108 0.84 -9.84 3.20
CA ALA A 108 0.19 -11.14 2.98
C ALA A 108 -1.04 -11.34 3.91
N LEU A 109 -0.96 -10.88 5.16
CA LEU A 109 -2.11 -10.89 6.07
C LEU A 109 -3.22 -9.92 5.63
N GLY A 110 -2.85 -8.73 5.17
CA GLY A 110 -3.78 -7.75 4.59
C GLY A 110 -4.49 -8.25 3.33
N ASP A 111 -3.79 -9.01 2.47
CA ASP A 111 -4.33 -9.62 1.25
C ASP A 111 -5.41 -10.69 1.55
N LEU A 112 -5.56 -11.13 2.81
CA LEU A 112 -6.71 -11.95 3.26
C LEU A 112 -7.98 -11.12 3.50
N GLY A 113 -7.94 -9.80 3.28
CA GLY A 113 -9.02 -8.86 3.56
C GLY A 113 -9.07 -8.35 5.00
N LEU A 114 -8.03 -8.64 5.80
CA LEU A 114 -7.96 -8.31 7.22
C LEU A 114 -7.22 -6.98 7.45
N ASP A 115 -7.62 -6.24 8.48
CA ASP A 115 -6.80 -5.17 9.04
C ASP A 115 -5.55 -5.77 9.70
N VAL A 116 -4.43 -5.07 9.66
CA VAL A 116 -3.17 -5.49 10.30
C VAL A 116 -2.74 -4.40 11.27
N ALA A 117 -2.23 -4.76 12.44
CA ALA A 117 -1.70 -3.79 13.40
C ALA A 117 -0.42 -4.31 14.05
N ILE A 118 0.50 -3.39 14.36
CA ILE A 118 1.52 -3.66 15.37
C ILE A 118 0.91 -3.26 16.71
N THR A 119 0.81 -4.18 17.66
CA THR A 119 -0.09 -4.02 18.82
C THR A 119 0.62 -3.73 20.13
N GLU A 120 1.90 -4.12 20.28
CA GLU A 120 2.62 -4.07 21.55
C GLU A 120 4.12 -3.77 21.33
N LEU A 121 4.46 -2.85 20.41
CA LEU A 121 5.83 -2.61 19.97
C LEU A 121 6.77 -2.21 21.12
N ASP A 122 7.83 -3.00 21.30
CA ASP A 122 9.01 -2.68 22.11
C ASP A 122 10.26 -3.35 21.52
N ILE A 123 11.43 -2.74 21.68
CA ILE A 123 12.69 -3.23 21.10
C ILE A 123 13.78 -3.22 22.17
N ARG A 124 13.92 -4.34 22.89
CA ARG A 124 14.78 -4.41 24.08
C ARG A 124 16.27 -4.37 23.73
N ILE A 125 17.04 -3.66 24.57
CA ILE A 125 18.48 -3.50 24.45
C ILE A 125 19.17 -4.31 25.55
N ALA A 126 20.14 -5.15 25.17
CA ALA A 126 21.00 -5.84 26.13
C ALA A 126 21.93 -4.85 26.85
N ASN A 127 22.05 -4.96 28.17
CA ASN A 127 22.92 -4.11 28.98
C ASN A 127 24.42 -4.42 28.74
N PRO A 128 25.32 -3.43 28.90
CA PRO A 128 25.02 -2.01 29.10
C PRO A 128 24.48 -1.36 27.81
N THR A 129 23.59 -0.39 27.98
CA THR A 129 23.09 0.44 26.87
C THR A 129 24.17 1.44 26.45
N THR A 130 24.37 1.61 25.15
CA THR A 130 25.33 2.57 24.56
C THR A 130 24.62 3.44 23.53
N GLU A 131 25.21 4.58 23.17
CA GLU A 131 24.65 5.47 22.16
C GLU A 131 24.47 4.74 20.80
N ALA A 132 25.45 3.93 20.40
CA ALA A 132 25.34 3.12 19.18
C ALA A 132 24.13 2.16 19.20
N LYS A 133 23.83 1.57 20.36
CA LYS A 133 22.65 0.72 20.54
C LYS A 133 21.34 1.52 20.48
N LEU A 134 21.32 2.75 21.00
CA LEU A 134 20.16 3.65 20.89
C LEU A 134 19.91 4.09 19.44
N GLN A 135 20.97 4.33 18.67
CA GLN A 135 20.84 4.66 17.25
C GLN A 135 20.37 3.46 16.42
N GLN A 136 20.87 2.25 16.70
CA GLN A 136 20.35 1.03 16.07
C GLN A 136 18.87 0.82 16.43
N GLN A 137 18.49 1.05 17.69
CA GLN A 137 17.09 0.96 18.10
C GLN A 137 16.23 1.95 17.32
N ALA A 138 16.73 3.18 17.12
CA ALA A 138 16.02 4.18 16.33
C ALA A 138 15.76 3.70 14.89
N LYS A 139 16.75 3.08 14.26
CA LYS A 139 16.59 2.47 12.93
C LYS A 139 15.55 1.34 12.96
N ASP A 140 15.56 0.48 13.97
CA ASP A 140 14.62 -0.63 14.07
C ASP A 140 13.16 -0.13 14.23
N PHE A 141 12.94 0.91 15.05
CA PHE A 141 11.63 1.57 15.16
C PHE A 141 11.22 2.25 13.85
N GLU A 142 12.15 2.87 13.13
CA GLU A 142 11.90 3.45 11.80
C GLU A 142 11.46 2.37 10.80
N ASP A 143 12.15 1.23 10.78
CA ASP A 143 11.87 0.11 9.86
C ASP A 143 10.48 -0.48 10.12
N VAL A 144 10.09 -0.68 11.39
CA VAL A 144 8.72 -1.13 11.74
C VAL A 144 7.68 -0.08 11.32
N THR A 145 7.97 1.20 11.54
CA THR A 145 7.06 2.30 11.19
C THR A 145 6.84 2.37 9.68
N LYS A 146 7.90 2.32 8.89
CA LYS A 146 7.84 2.26 7.42
C LYS A 146 7.12 1.01 6.92
N ALA A 147 7.37 -0.15 7.53
CA ALA A 147 6.71 -1.39 7.15
C ALA A 147 5.18 -1.33 7.32
N CYS A 148 4.69 -0.76 8.43
CA CYS A 148 3.26 -0.53 8.62
C CYS A 148 2.72 0.46 7.59
N LEU A 149 3.36 1.62 7.44
CA LEU A 149 2.88 2.66 6.54
C LEU A 149 2.87 2.23 5.06
N ALA A 150 3.73 1.29 4.66
CA ALA A 150 3.77 0.73 3.30
C ALA A 150 2.68 -0.32 3.02
N VAL A 151 1.84 -0.68 4.01
CA VAL A 151 0.75 -1.64 3.87
C VAL A 151 -0.57 -0.91 4.11
N SER A 152 -1.40 -0.77 3.08
CA SER A 152 -2.68 -0.04 3.15
C SER A 152 -3.67 -0.59 4.17
N LYS A 153 -3.55 -1.88 4.50
CA LYS A 153 -4.31 -2.56 5.56
C LYS A 153 -3.72 -2.41 6.95
N CYS A 154 -2.53 -1.80 7.10
CA CYS A 154 -2.00 -1.50 8.43
C CYS A 154 -2.75 -0.32 9.04
N VAL A 155 -3.46 -0.55 10.14
CA VAL A 155 -4.31 0.45 10.77
C VAL A 155 -3.65 1.17 11.95
N GLY A 156 -2.42 0.78 12.32
CA GLY A 156 -1.65 1.51 13.31
C GLY A 156 -0.58 0.69 14.03
N ILE A 157 0.17 1.42 14.85
CA ILE A 157 1.21 0.90 15.74
C ILE A 157 0.86 1.35 17.16
N THR A 158 0.80 0.39 18.08
CA THR A 158 0.68 0.63 19.52
C THR A 158 1.94 0.10 20.18
N SER A 159 2.54 0.91 21.05
CA SER A 159 3.68 0.46 21.86
C SER A 159 3.18 -0.25 23.12
N SER A 160 3.89 -1.29 23.57
CA SER A 160 3.54 -2.01 24.82
C SER A 160 3.49 -1.05 26.02
N THR A 161 4.44 -0.12 26.08
CA THR A 161 4.46 1.02 27.01
C THR A 161 5.18 2.18 26.35
N PHE A 162 4.79 3.43 26.59
CA PHE A 162 5.51 4.54 25.92
C PHE A 162 6.88 4.85 26.57
N THR A 163 7.12 4.48 27.83
CA THR A 163 8.32 4.82 28.61
C THR A 163 9.01 3.62 29.23
N ASP A 164 10.34 3.65 29.25
CA ASP A 164 11.20 2.69 29.96
C ASP A 164 10.95 2.65 31.48
N LYS A 165 10.34 3.70 32.06
CA LYS A 165 10.03 3.76 33.50
C LYS A 165 9.10 2.63 33.96
N TYR A 166 8.13 2.27 33.12
CA TYR A 166 7.09 1.30 33.43
C TYR A 166 7.15 0.07 32.53
N SER A 167 8.29 -0.15 31.87
CA SER A 167 8.47 -1.29 30.99
C SER A 167 8.46 -2.60 31.77
N TRP A 168 7.74 -3.59 31.25
CA TRP A 168 7.73 -4.97 31.73
C TRP A 168 9.04 -5.72 31.40
N VAL A 169 9.83 -5.22 30.44
CA VAL A 169 11.02 -5.88 29.89
C VAL A 169 12.04 -6.24 30.96
N PRO A 170 12.51 -5.35 31.85
CA PRO A 170 13.54 -5.69 32.82
C PRO A 170 13.12 -6.76 33.83
N THR A 171 11.82 -6.87 34.11
CA THR A 171 11.26 -7.88 35.02
C THR A 171 11.09 -9.25 34.36
N THR A 172 10.99 -9.29 33.03
CA THR A 172 10.72 -10.51 32.26
C THR A 172 11.99 -11.06 31.61
N PHE A 173 12.89 -10.18 31.17
CA PHE A 173 14.11 -10.50 30.44
C PHE A 173 15.32 -9.93 31.19
N GLU A 174 15.93 -10.77 32.04
CA GLU A 174 17.13 -10.40 32.78
C GLU A 174 18.25 -9.93 31.84
N GLY A 175 18.90 -8.82 32.19
CA GLY A 175 19.96 -8.23 31.38
C GLY A 175 19.48 -7.34 30.22
N PHE A 176 18.17 -7.13 30.04
CA PHE A 176 17.60 -6.24 29.02
C PHE A 176 16.86 -5.05 29.62
N ASP A 177 16.93 -3.90 28.95
CA ASP A 177 16.22 -2.67 29.32
C ASP A 177 16.03 -1.75 28.10
N ASN A 178 15.61 -0.51 28.33
CA ASN A 178 15.57 0.58 27.37
C ASN A 178 14.75 0.27 26.11
N ALA A 179 13.62 -0.42 26.23
CA ALA A 179 12.88 -0.97 25.09
C ALA A 179 11.96 0.02 24.36
N ASN A 180 11.66 1.18 24.94
CA ASN A 180 10.61 2.09 24.48
C ASN A 180 11.16 3.44 23.97
N PRO A 181 10.35 4.27 23.28
CA PRO A 181 10.84 5.54 22.71
C PRO A 181 11.10 6.67 23.72
N TRP A 182 10.66 6.55 24.98
CA TRP A 182 11.00 7.47 26.08
C TRP A 182 11.79 6.76 27.16
N ASN A 183 12.78 7.45 27.72
CA ASN A 183 13.58 6.91 28.82
C ASN A 183 12.82 6.96 30.17
N LYS A 184 13.48 6.54 31.26
CA LYS A 184 12.90 6.50 32.62
C LYS A 184 12.56 7.88 33.21
N ASN A 185 13.16 8.94 32.66
CA ASN A 185 12.94 10.33 33.04
C ASN A 185 11.87 11.01 32.16
N LEU A 186 11.21 10.26 31.27
CA LEU A 186 10.24 10.78 30.29
C LEU A 186 10.85 11.71 29.23
N GLU A 187 12.14 11.56 28.97
CA GLU A 187 12.82 12.26 27.88
C GLU A 187 12.76 11.40 26.60
N LYS A 188 12.59 12.07 25.45
CA LYS A 188 12.52 11.42 24.14
C LYS A 188 13.87 10.83 23.78
N LYS A 189 13.88 9.57 23.35
CA LYS A 189 15.07 8.88 22.83
C LYS A 189 15.18 9.06 21.32
N PRO A 190 16.32 8.72 20.68
CA PRO A 190 16.47 8.70 19.22
C PRO A 190 15.33 7.95 18.50
N ALA A 191 14.82 6.86 19.09
CA ALA A 191 13.67 6.11 18.58
C ALA A 191 12.41 6.96 18.39
N TYR A 192 12.10 7.88 19.29
CA TYR A 192 10.94 8.79 19.13
C TYR A 192 11.08 9.63 17.85
N HIS A 193 12.26 10.21 17.66
CA HIS A 193 12.52 11.09 16.52
C HIS A 193 12.50 10.32 15.19
N ALA A 194 13.00 9.09 15.19
CA ALA A 194 12.93 8.20 14.03
C ALA A 194 11.49 7.86 13.61
N ILE A 195 10.62 7.51 14.58
CA ILE A 195 9.19 7.30 14.33
C ILE A 195 8.55 8.57 13.74
N SER A 196 8.77 9.72 14.38
CA SER A 196 8.20 10.99 13.93
C SER A 196 8.64 11.34 12.51
N LYS A 197 9.93 11.16 12.20
CA LYS A 197 10.49 11.41 10.86
C LYS A 197 9.86 10.51 9.80
N ALA A 198 9.69 9.22 10.10
CA ALA A 198 9.08 8.28 9.18
C ALA A 198 7.64 8.71 8.80
N ILE A 199 6.84 9.07 9.80
CA ILE A 199 5.46 9.53 9.60
C ILE A 199 5.44 10.83 8.77
N SER A 200 6.21 11.85 9.16
CA SER A 200 6.24 13.13 8.43
C SER A 200 6.68 12.99 6.96
N SER A 201 7.54 12.02 6.65
CA SER A 201 8.00 11.81 5.27
C SER A 201 6.90 11.30 4.34
N ILE A 202 5.93 10.56 4.88
CA ILE A 202 4.80 10.03 4.11
C ILE A 202 3.73 11.08 3.96
N ASP A 203 3.43 11.87 4.99
CA ASP A 203 2.52 13.01 4.85
C ASP A 203 2.98 13.98 3.76
N LYS A 204 4.30 14.13 3.58
CA LYS A 204 4.85 14.89 2.46
C LYS A 204 4.59 14.18 1.13
N ARG A 205 4.98 12.91 0.99
CA ARG A 205 4.77 12.14 -0.25
C ARG A 205 3.29 12.07 -0.67
N MET A 206 2.39 11.86 0.28
CA MET A 206 0.95 11.80 0.03
C MET A 206 0.41 13.16 -0.43
N ARG A 207 0.88 14.27 0.17
CA ARG A 207 0.55 15.62 -0.32
C ARG A 207 1.07 15.85 -1.73
N ASP A 208 2.32 15.52 -1.99
CA ASP A 208 2.93 15.66 -3.32
C ASP A 208 2.15 14.82 -4.36
N GLN A 209 1.70 13.62 -4.00
CA GLN A 209 0.90 12.76 -4.86
C GLN A 209 -0.52 13.32 -5.11
N LEU A 210 -1.18 13.86 -4.07
CA LEU A 210 -2.49 14.50 -4.22
C LEU A 210 -2.41 15.75 -5.09
N GLU A 211 -1.41 16.61 -4.88
CA GLU A 211 -1.18 17.79 -5.72
C GLU A 211 -0.89 17.40 -7.17
N TYR A 212 -0.08 16.35 -7.39
CA TYR A 212 0.17 15.83 -8.74
C TYR A 212 -1.13 15.36 -9.41
N VAL A 213 -1.95 14.58 -8.69
CA VAL A 213 -3.26 14.10 -9.15
C VAL A 213 -4.18 15.26 -9.54
N ASP A 214 -4.26 16.30 -8.71
CA ASP A 214 -5.11 17.46 -8.99
C ASP A 214 -4.66 18.19 -10.26
N LEU A 215 -3.34 18.34 -10.46
CA LEU A 215 -2.79 18.91 -11.69
C LEU A 215 -3.15 18.08 -12.93
N GLN A 216 -3.05 16.75 -12.86
CA GLN A 216 -3.43 15.88 -13.97
C GLN A 216 -4.91 16.04 -14.33
N ASN A 217 -5.79 16.10 -13.32
CA ASN A 217 -7.23 16.29 -13.50
C ASN A 217 -7.56 17.64 -14.13
N VAL A 218 -6.94 18.74 -13.67
CA VAL A 218 -7.14 20.08 -14.24
C VAL A 218 -6.71 20.13 -15.70
N GLU A 219 -5.58 19.52 -16.06
CA GLU A 219 -5.13 19.44 -17.44
C GLU A 219 -6.10 18.64 -18.32
N LEU A 220 -6.58 17.48 -17.84
CA LEU A 220 -7.58 16.70 -18.55
C LEU A 220 -8.87 17.50 -18.81
N MET A 221 -9.38 18.21 -17.80
CA MET A 221 -10.56 19.08 -17.95
C MET A 221 -10.35 20.18 -19.00
N ARG A 222 -9.13 20.75 -19.09
CA ARG A 222 -8.80 21.77 -20.09
C ARG A 222 -8.80 21.20 -21.50
N LEU A 223 -8.26 20.00 -21.69
CA LEU A 223 -8.25 19.30 -22.98
C LEU A 223 -9.68 18.95 -23.42
N ASP A 224 -10.49 18.38 -22.53
CA ASP A 224 -11.90 18.06 -22.82
C ASP A 224 -12.70 19.33 -23.18
N ALA A 225 -12.53 20.42 -22.42
CA ALA A 225 -13.20 21.69 -22.72
C ALA A 225 -12.80 22.26 -24.10
N TRP A 226 -11.52 22.16 -24.46
CA TRP A 226 -11.03 22.59 -25.77
C TRP A 226 -11.59 21.74 -26.89
N LEU A 227 -11.53 20.40 -26.77
CA LEU A 227 -12.06 19.45 -27.77
C LEU A 227 -13.56 19.65 -27.98
N SER A 228 -14.31 19.88 -26.90
CA SER A 228 -15.75 20.17 -26.96
C SER A 228 -16.05 21.50 -27.65
N TYR A 229 -15.21 22.53 -27.46
CA TYR A 229 -15.38 23.81 -28.13
C TYR A 229 -15.02 23.73 -29.62
N VAL A 230 -13.83 23.20 -29.94
CA VAL A 230 -13.31 23.13 -31.31
C VAL A 230 -14.05 22.09 -32.15
N GLY A 231 -14.52 21.00 -31.54
CA GLY A 231 -15.35 20.01 -32.24
C GLY A 231 -16.68 20.56 -32.76
N ARG A 232 -17.10 21.76 -32.32
CA ARG A 232 -18.31 22.44 -32.80
C ARG A 232 -18.06 23.42 -33.94
N THR A 233 -16.82 23.67 -34.34
CA THR A 233 -16.55 24.51 -35.51
C THR A 233 -16.96 23.77 -36.78
N ASP A 234 -17.31 24.50 -37.84
CA ASP A 234 -17.79 23.88 -39.08
C ASP A 234 -16.70 23.03 -39.74
N GLU A 235 -15.43 23.43 -39.59
CA GLU A 235 -14.27 22.73 -40.13
C GLU A 235 -14.10 21.33 -39.54
N ILE A 236 -14.50 21.11 -38.28
CA ILE A 236 -14.37 19.83 -37.59
C ILE A 236 -15.70 19.06 -37.59
N SER A 237 -16.81 19.74 -37.28
CA SER A 237 -18.13 19.12 -37.19
C SER A 237 -18.71 18.71 -38.55
N ASN A 238 -18.46 19.52 -39.58
CA ASN A 238 -18.93 19.31 -40.95
C ASN A 238 -17.75 19.13 -41.94
N GLY A 239 -16.56 18.89 -41.41
CA GLY A 239 -15.34 18.69 -42.19
C GLY A 239 -15.37 17.44 -43.07
N PRO A 240 -14.54 17.39 -44.12
CA PRO A 240 -14.52 16.29 -45.09
C PRO A 240 -14.16 14.94 -44.47
N HIS A 241 -13.44 14.91 -43.34
CA HIS A 241 -12.99 13.68 -42.68
C HIS A 241 -13.88 13.21 -41.52
N HIS A 242 -15.02 13.87 -41.29
CA HIS A 242 -16.02 13.48 -40.27
C HIS A 242 -15.42 13.21 -38.88
N LEU A 243 -14.52 14.09 -38.41
CA LEU A 243 -13.68 13.83 -37.24
C LEU A 243 -14.44 13.53 -35.94
N LEU A 244 -15.67 14.00 -35.77
CA LEU A 244 -16.47 13.65 -34.58
C LEU A 244 -16.72 12.14 -34.46
N GLU A 245 -16.71 11.41 -35.58
CA GLU A 245 -16.91 9.96 -35.62
C GLU A 245 -15.61 9.19 -35.86
N SER A 246 -14.68 9.73 -36.65
CA SER A 246 -13.45 9.03 -37.07
C SER A 246 -12.26 9.19 -36.13
N THR A 247 -12.23 10.24 -35.30
CA THR A 247 -11.13 10.50 -34.33
C THR A 247 -10.79 9.29 -33.45
N PRO A 248 -11.75 8.49 -32.93
CA PRO A 248 -11.40 7.31 -32.12
C PRO A 248 -10.56 6.27 -32.83
N ALA A 249 -10.86 5.99 -34.09
CA ALA A 249 -10.08 5.03 -34.86
C ALA A 249 -8.65 5.57 -35.11
N LEU A 250 -8.53 6.87 -35.43
CA LEU A 250 -7.24 7.52 -35.67
C LEU A 250 -6.38 7.57 -34.40
N VAL A 251 -6.97 7.89 -33.25
CA VAL A 251 -6.25 7.88 -31.96
C VAL A 251 -5.78 6.46 -31.61
N GLN A 252 -6.60 5.43 -31.86
CA GLN A 252 -6.18 4.05 -31.63
C GLN A 252 -5.01 3.65 -32.54
N LEU A 253 -5.03 4.04 -33.82
CA LEU A 253 -3.93 3.78 -34.75
C LEU A 253 -2.64 4.45 -34.28
N LEU A 254 -2.70 5.72 -33.84
CA LEU A 254 -1.57 6.42 -33.25
C LEU A 254 -1.04 5.70 -32.00
N MET A 255 -1.94 5.25 -31.12
CA MET A 255 -1.53 4.52 -29.92
C MET A 255 -0.83 3.20 -30.26
N ASP A 256 -1.34 2.46 -31.23
CA ASP A 256 -0.78 1.17 -31.65
C ASP A 256 0.57 1.34 -32.38
N GLU A 257 0.68 2.33 -33.26
CA GLU A 257 1.91 2.61 -34.03
C GLU A 257 3.06 3.03 -33.11
N PHE A 258 2.78 3.92 -32.16
CA PHE A 258 3.80 4.54 -31.31
C PHE A 258 3.95 3.88 -29.92
N GLU A 259 3.21 2.80 -29.62
CA GLU A 259 3.21 2.14 -28.30
C GLU A 259 4.64 1.85 -27.80
N VAL A 260 5.46 1.27 -28.68
CA VAL A 260 6.83 0.87 -28.37
C VAL A 260 7.71 2.09 -28.09
N ASP A 261 7.54 3.17 -28.85
CA ASP A 261 8.30 4.40 -28.63
C ASP A 261 7.92 5.06 -27.30
N PHE A 262 6.63 5.10 -26.98
CA PHE A 262 6.16 5.58 -25.67
C PHE A 262 6.70 4.74 -24.51
N GLN A 263 6.74 3.42 -24.64
CA GLN A 263 7.24 2.53 -23.59
C GLN A 263 8.75 2.64 -23.38
N ASN A 264 9.50 2.96 -24.44
CA ASN A 264 10.96 2.97 -24.41
C ASN A 264 11.58 4.38 -24.35
N THR A 265 10.77 5.44 -24.30
CA THR A 265 11.25 6.82 -24.14
C THR A 265 12.07 6.96 -22.85
N ASP A 266 13.33 7.39 -22.96
CA ASP A 266 14.22 7.55 -21.81
C ASP A 266 14.02 8.91 -21.13
N LEU A 267 13.20 8.91 -20.08
CA LEU A 267 12.94 10.09 -19.27
C LEU A 267 13.99 10.31 -18.17
N SER A 268 15.04 9.47 -18.09
CA SER A 268 16.03 9.51 -17.02
C SER A 268 17.15 10.53 -17.23
N ALA A 269 17.23 11.14 -18.43
CA ALA A 269 18.17 12.22 -18.72
C ALA A 269 17.93 13.46 -17.84
N GLU A 270 18.98 14.24 -17.59
CA GLU A 270 18.96 15.40 -16.68
C GLU A 270 17.96 16.50 -17.11
N GLU A 271 17.67 16.58 -18.40
CA GLU A 271 16.68 17.46 -19.03
C GLU A 271 15.28 16.83 -19.19
N GLY A 272 15.05 15.65 -18.61
CA GLY A 272 13.77 14.95 -18.63
C GLY A 272 13.44 14.29 -19.96
N GLY A 273 14.45 13.87 -20.73
CA GLY A 273 14.26 13.19 -22.02
C GLY A 273 13.75 14.09 -23.14
N LEU A 274 14.01 15.41 -23.05
CA LEU A 274 13.48 16.41 -24.00
C LEU A 274 13.77 16.07 -25.47
N GLN A 275 14.97 15.56 -25.76
CA GLN A 275 15.36 15.19 -27.11
C GLN A 275 14.52 14.00 -27.65
N ASP A 276 14.30 12.97 -26.83
CA ASP A 276 13.49 11.82 -27.21
C ASP A 276 12.02 12.20 -27.37
N ILE A 277 11.51 13.10 -26.52
CA ILE A 277 10.17 13.67 -26.63
C ILE A 277 10.01 14.44 -27.95
N GLN A 278 11.02 15.22 -28.37
CA GLN A 278 10.99 15.97 -29.62
C GLN A 278 11.00 15.06 -30.85
N VAL A 279 11.78 13.96 -30.80
CA VAL A 279 11.81 12.96 -31.89
C VAL A 279 10.46 12.26 -32.00
N LEU A 280 9.90 11.80 -30.89
CA LEU A 280 8.58 11.18 -30.87
C LEU A 280 7.49 12.13 -31.38
N ALA A 281 7.52 13.40 -30.96
CA ALA A 281 6.59 14.41 -31.43
C ALA A 281 6.70 14.65 -32.94
N ALA A 282 7.91 14.64 -33.50
CA ALA A 282 8.10 14.76 -34.95
C ALA A 282 7.49 13.57 -35.70
N ASN A 283 7.74 12.34 -35.23
CA ASN A 283 7.19 11.14 -35.88
C ASN A 283 5.65 11.10 -35.84
N VAL A 284 5.04 11.51 -34.72
CA VAL A 284 3.57 11.61 -34.60
C VAL A 284 3.02 12.64 -35.58
N MET A 285 3.69 13.78 -35.72
CA MET A 285 3.26 14.82 -36.67
C MET A 285 3.43 14.37 -38.13
N ASP A 286 4.50 13.66 -38.45
CA ASP A 286 4.71 13.08 -39.79
C ASP A 286 3.58 12.11 -40.15
N PHE A 287 3.18 11.23 -39.22
CA PHE A 287 2.01 10.35 -39.39
C PHE A 287 0.74 11.15 -39.66
N LEU A 288 0.47 12.19 -38.87
CA LEU A 288 -0.74 13.02 -39.03
C LEU A 288 -0.77 13.78 -40.37
N THR A 289 0.39 14.15 -40.90
CA THR A 289 0.49 14.80 -42.22
C THR A 289 0.22 13.85 -43.38
N ASP A 290 0.45 12.55 -43.20
CA ASP A 290 0.21 11.53 -44.24
C ASP A 290 -1.28 11.16 -44.39
N GLU A 291 -2.13 11.51 -43.41
CA GLU A 291 -3.57 11.19 -43.38
C GLU A 291 -4.44 12.16 -44.20
N GLU A 292 -3.86 12.98 -45.09
CA GLU A 292 -4.54 14.01 -45.91
C GLU A 292 -5.41 15.02 -45.11
N LEU A 293 -5.21 15.11 -43.80
CA LEU A 293 -5.90 16.04 -42.91
C LEU A 293 -5.41 17.47 -43.12
N ASN A 294 -6.31 18.46 -43.00
CA ASN A 294 -5.89 19.86 -42.94
C ASN A 294 -5.31 20.25 -41.56
N GLU A 295 -4.66 21.41 -41.45
CA GLU A 295 -3.98 21.83 -40.20
C GLU A 295 -4.90 21.86 -38.97
N ALA A 296 -6.16 22.25 -39.12
CA ALA A 296 -7.12 22.28 -38.01
C ALA A 296 -7.53 20.86 -37.59
N GLU A 297 -7.71 19.97 -38.56
CA GLU A 297 -8.00 18.55 -38.35
C GLU A 297 -6.82 17.83 -37.68
N GLN A 298 -5.58 18.07 -38.14
CA GLN A 298 -4.36 17.54 -37.53
C GLN A 298 -4.24 17.96 -36.06
N LEU A 299 -4.45 19.25 -35.76
CA LEU A 299 -4.42 19.75 -34.39
C LEU A 299 -5.51 19.12 -33.52
N TYR A 300 -6.71 18.91 -34.08
CA TYR A 300 -7.80 18.27 -33.36
C TYR A 300 -7.46 16.83 -32.96
N VAL A 301 -6.94 16.03 -33.90
CA VAL A 301 -6.54 14.64 -33.65
C VAL A 301 -5.35 14.58 -32.68
N LEU A 302 -4.37 15.47 -32.82
CA LEU A 302 -3.23 15.55 -31.88
C LEU A 302 -3.69 15.84 -30.45
N VAL A 303 -4.61 16.79 -30.24
CA VAL A 303 -5.14 17.10 -28.91
C VAL A 303 -5.98 15.94 -28.36
N ALA A 304 -6.75 15.26 -29.20
CA ALA A 304 -7.50 14.06 -28.81
C ALA A 304 -6.57 12.92 -28.38
N PHE A 305 -5.45 12.73 -29.09
CA PHE A 305 -4.40 11.77 -28.73
C PHE A 305 -3.74 12.12 -27.39
N LEU A 306 -3.32 13.37 -27.19
CA LEU A 306 -2.75 13.85 -25.92
C LEU A 306 -3.73 13.66 -24.76
N ARG A 307 -5.02 13.86 -25.00
CA ARG A 307 -6.08 13.61 -24.04
C ARG A 307 -6.16 12.12 -23.66
N ALA A 308 -6.07 11.19 -24.63
CA ALA A 308 -6.05 9.75 -24.35
C ALA A 308 -4.84 9.35 -23.48
N VAL A 309 -3.64 9.85 -23.81
CA VAL A 309 -2.44 9.68 -22.98
C VAL A 309 -2.66 10.21 -21.57
N LYS A 310 -3.29 11.38 -21.44
CA LYS A 310 -3.58 11.99 -20.14
C LYS A 310 -4.53 11.15 -19.29
N VAL A 311 -5.54 10.55 -19.90
CA VAL A 311 -6.43 9.60 -19.22
C VAL A 311 -5.65 8.39 -18.70
N ALA A 312 -4.72 7.84 -19.47
CA ALA A 312 -3.88 6.73 -19.03
C ALA A 312 -2.95 7.13 -17.86
N GLN A 313 -2.34 8.32 -17.92
CA GLN A 313 -1.54 8.88 -16.83
C GLN A 313 -2.37 9.08 -15.56
N CYS A 314 -3.59 9.60 -15.70
CA CYS A 314 -4.56 9.62 -14.61
C CYS A 314 -4.75 8.19 -14.08
N LEU A 315 -5.26 7.23 -14.86
CA LEU A 315 -5.49 5.86 -14.37
C LEU A 315 -4.28 5.23 -13.65
N GLN A 316 -3.06 5.44 -14.15
CA GLN A 316 -1.83 4.97 -13.53
C GLN A 316 -1.52 5.64 -12.19
N ALA A 317 -1.74 6.96 -12.07
CA ALA A 317 -1.53 7.71 -10.84
C ALA A 317 -2.57 7.40 -9.74
N GLY A 318 -3.66 6.71 -10.09
CA GLY A 318 -4.78 6.40 -9.18
C GLY A 318 -5.59 7.61 -8.66
N PRO A 319 -5.77 8.71 -9.42
CA PRO A 319 -6.56 9.85 -9.03
C PRO A 319 -8.01 9.43 -8.86
N ASN A 320 -8.67 10.01 -7.88
CA ASN A 320 -10.10 9.92 -7.75
C ASN A 320 -10.76 10.65 -8.94
N THR A 321 -11.29 9.90 -9.90
CA THR A 321 -11.96 10.48 -11.08
C THR A 321 -13.42 10.82 -10.83
N VAL A 322 -13.92 10.71 -9.59
CA VAL A 322 -15.33 10.99 -9.25
C VAL A 322 -15.74 12.41 -9.63
N GLU A 323 -14.85 13.39 -9.45
CA GLU A 323 -15.15 14.81 -9.77
C GLU A 323 -15.21 15.09 -11.28
N VAL A 324 -14.56 14.26 -12.11
CA VAL A 324 -14.59 14.37 -13.58
C VAL A 324 -15.56 13.36 -14.23
N LEU A 325 -16.14 12.44 -13.45
CA LEU A 325 -16.97 11.35 -13.96
C LEU A 325 -18.20 11.87 -14.74
N GLU A 326 -18.80 12.97 -14.30
CA GLU A 326 -19.95 13.57 -14.97
C GLU A 326 -19.57 14.23 -16.31
N ILE A 327 -18.36 14.82 -16.39
CA ILE A 327 -17.79 15.39 -17.63
C ILE A 327 -17.55 14.24 -18.62
N LEU A 328 -16.83 13.21 -18.19
CA LEU A 328 -16.48 12.05 -19.02
C LEU A 328 -17.71 11.28 -19.55
N ARG A 329 -18.82 11.25 -18.79
CA ARG A 329 -20.05 10.54 -19.18
C ARG A 329 -20.98 11.35 -20.10
N ARG A 330 -20.85 12.67 -20.11
CA ARG A 330 -21.74 13.57 -20.87
C ARG A 330 -21.08 14.16 -22.11
N ASP A 331 -19.78 14.02 -22.26
CA ASP A 331 -19.07 14.44 -23.45
C ASP A 331 -19.35 13.48 -24.62
N ILE A 332 -19.54 14.04 -25.82
CA ILE A 332 -19.69 13.30 -27.08
C ILE A 332 -18.43 12.46 -27.38
N GLN A 333 -17.30 12.84 -26.80
CA GLN A 333 -16.02 12.14 -26.83
C GLN A 333 -15.96 10.89 -25.91
N ALA A 334 -17.04 10.55 -25.20
CA ALA A 334 -17.09 9.35 -24.34
C ALA A 334 -16.86 8.02 -25.09
N HIS A 335 -16.83 8.03 -26.42
CA HIS A 335 -16.49 6.87 -27.26
C HIS A 335 -14.97 6.69 -27.49
N LEU A 336 -14.13 7.61 -27.00
CA LEU A 336 -12.66 7.57 -27.11
C LEU A 336 -11.94 6.86 -25.96
N VAL A 337 -12.67 6.41 -24.93
CA VAL A 337 -12.10 5.77 -23.72
C VAL A 337 -12.34 4.27 -23.75
#